data_AF-A0A0S8J703-F1
#
_entry.id   AF-A0A0S8J703-F1
#
_cell.length_a   1.000
_cell.length_b   1.000
_cell.length_c   1.000
_cell.angle_alpha   90.00
_cell.angle_beta   90.00
_cell.angle_gamma   90.00
#
_symmetry.space_group_name_H-M   'P 1'
#
loop_
_entity.id
_entity.type
_entity.pdbx_description
1 polymer ?
#
loop_
_entity_poly.entity_id
_entity_poly.type
_entity_poly.pdbx_seq_one_letter_code
_entity_poly.pdbx_strand_id
1 'polypeptide(L)'
;MLKRRDFLRSLLIATGCLLVVLLATDGRSALGLKGFMRQFRGPHWTWIPVVPFVLAGVKIVLFYIVSGIVLGAVLYAVARVLASQRQADGAWVVPRQRYYVTFIAAVLIVTAYMHAHALLLYPALYDSSWRWAALAGSPTVVMAVGLLGKIAVVIVCLIMVQKRRETVVAWVRRWKRVVLAAVVLVGGVVGAWCWVSRPADVNRGPNIIILGLDAVRPDHVSALGYEQATGRQTTPNLDRFLEDSIAFTNAFVPLARTGPSWVSILTGCFPPKHGHRCDLAPKESRLPPVATLASHLQKLGYSTSFFIDNSNFMSMDPEMGFSHIEQPDPNVVWFGLSFFPLHLVFYYYGLNNPIGFYYAPMLRAIA
;
A
#
# COMPACT_ATOMS: atom_id res chain seq x y z
N MET A 1 12.68 33.45 -22.56
CA MET A 1 12.06 33.62 -21.23
C MET A 1 10.87 32.69 -21.05
N LEU A 2 10.63 32.23 -19.83
CA LEU A 2 9.45 31.43 -19.47
C LEU A 2 8.17 32.27 -19.63
N LYS A 3 7.11 31.70 -20.22
CA LYS A 3 5.80 32.34 -20.43
C LYS A 3 4.72 31.69 -19.55
N ARG A 4 3.60 32.38 -19.30
CA ARG A 4 2.45 31.81 -18.55
C ARG A 4 1.97 30.47 -19.11
N ARG A 5 1.95 30.32 -20.43
CA ARG A 5 1.59 29.06 -21.12
C ARG A 5 2.52 27.88 -20.83
N ASP A 6 3.75 28.13 -20.38
CA ASP A 6 4.68 27.05 -20.02
C ASP A 6 4.23 26.31 -18.75
N PHE A 7 3.44 26.95 -17.87
CA PHE A 7 2.83 26.27 -16.72
C PHE A 7 1.89 25.15 -17.16
N LEU A 8 0.91 25.46 -18.02
CA LEU A 8 -0.04 24.48 -18.56
C LEU A 8 0.67 23.35 -19.32
N ARG A 9 1.70 23.67 -20.11
CA ARG A 9 2.50 22.65 -20.81
C ARG A 9 3.19 21.69 -19.85
N SER A 10 3.73 22.19 -18.74
CA SER A 10 4.36 21.35 -17.72
C SER A 10 3.37 20.42 -17.02
N LEU A 11 2.14 20.90 -16.74
CA LEU A 11 1.07 20.04 -16.22
C LEU A 11 0.72 18.91 -17.20
N LEU A 12 0.57 19.24 -18.49
CA LEU A 12 0.26 18.26 -19.54
C LEU A 12 1.38 17.24 -19.73
N ILE A 13 2.65 17.67 -19.71
CA ILE A 13 3.81 16.77 -19.83
C ILE A 13 3.84 15.81 -18.65
N ALA A 14 3.75 16.29 -17.41
CA ALA A 14 3.78 15.43 -16.22
C ALA A 14 2.60 14.44 -16.22
N THR A 15 1.39 14.92 -16.53
CA THR A 15 0.18 14.09 -16.61
C THR A 15 0.31 13.03 -17.71
N GLY A 16 0.76 13.42 -18.91
CA GLY A 16 1.00 12.50 -20.02
C GLY A 16 2.03 11.43 -19.68
N CYS A 17 3.14 11.80 -19.03
CA CYS A 17 4.14 10.84 -18.55
C CYS A 17 3.53 9.81 -17.58
N LEU A 18 2.71 10.25 -16.60
CA LEU A 18 2.06 9.33 -15.66
C LEU A 18 1.07 8.39 -16.36
N LEU A 19 0.28 8.89 -17.31
CA LEU A 19 -0.64 8.07 -18.09
C LEU A 19 0.09 7.05 -18.98
N VAL A 20 1.26 7.42 -19.53
CA VAL A 20 2.11 6.47 -20.26
C VAL A 20 2.63 5.39 -19.32
N VAL A 21 3.05 5.74 -18.08
CA VAL A 21 3.44 4.76 -17.07
C VAL A 21 2.29 3.81 -16.78
N LEU A 22 1.07 4.32 -16.50
CA LEU A 22 -0.13 3.51 -16.29
C LEU A 22 -0.37 2.53 -17.44
N LEU A 23 -0.33 3.02 -18.69
CA LEU A 23 -0.55 2.16 -19.86
C LEU A 23 0.56 1.12 -20.03
N ALA A 24 1.81 1.48 -19.75
CA ALA A 24 2.95 0.59 -19.87
C ALA A 24 2.95 -0.52 -18.79
N THR A 25 2.46 -0.22 -17.59
CA THR A 25 2.44 -1.17 -16.46
C THR A 25 1.16 -2.01 -16.43
N ASP A 26 0.01 -1.40 -16.72
CA ASP A 26 -1.31 -2.01 -16.51
C ASP A 26 -2.10 -2.27 -17.79
N GLY A 27 -1.60 -1.84 -18.94
CA GLY A 27 -2.25 -2.08 -20.23
C GLY A 27 -2.48 -3.58 -20.51
N ARG A 28 -1.61 -4.46 -19.98
CA ARG A 28 -1.78 -5.92 -20.04
C ARG A 28 -2.87 -6.43 -19.10
N SER A 29 -2.95 -5.93 -17.87
CA SER A 29 -3.99 -6.30 -16.91
C SER A 29 -5.39 -5.92 -17.42
N ALA A 30 -5.52 -4.77 -18.10
CA ALA A 30 -6.76 -4.35 -18.76
C ALA A 30 -7.19 -5.30 -19.91
N LEU A 31 -6.23 -5.86 -20.66
CA LEU A 31 -6.50 -6.89 -21.68
C LEU A 31 -6.85 -8.24 -21.04
N GLY A 32 -6.25 -8.59 -19.90
CA GLY A 32 -6.56 -9.77 -19.11
C GLY A 32 -8.01 -9.80 -18.60
N LEU A 33 -8.52 -8.65 -18.13
CA LEU A 33 -9.92 -8.49 -17.72
C LEU A 33 -10.89 -8.86 -18.84
N LYS A 34 -10.62 -8.42 -20.08
CA LYS A 34 -11.42 -8.78 -21.25
C LYS A 34 -11.41 -10.28 -21.54
N GLY A 35 -10.28 -10.95 -21.31
CA GLY A 35 -10.14 -12.41 -21.43
C GLY A 35 -10.95 -13.17 -20.38
N PHE A 36 -10.82 -12.78 -19.11
CA PHE A 36 -11.61 -13.35 -18.00
C PHE A 36 -13.10 -13.14 -18.20
N MET A 37 -13.56 -11.93 -18.57
CA MET A 37 -14.97 -11.67 -18.83
C MET A 37 -15.58 -12.55 -19.94
N ARG A 38 -14.76 -13.10 -20.86
CA ARG A 38 -15.25 -14.07 -21.86
C ARG A 38 -15.54 -15.44 -21.25
N GLN A 39 -14.86 -15.84 -20.18
CA GLN A 39 -15.09 -17.11 -19.48
C GLN A 39 -16.47 -17.14 -18.80
N PHE A 40 -17.05 -15.97 -18.49
CA PHE A 40 -18.38 -15.84 -17.89
C PHE A 40 -19.50 -15.61 -18.91
N ARG A 41 -19.24 -15.69 -20.22
CA ARG A 41 -20.26 -15.57 -21.29
C ARG A 41 -20.98 -16.90 -21.56
N GLY A 42 -21.51 -17.53 -20.51
CA GLY A 42 -22.42 -18.67 -20.62
C GLY A 42 -23.90 -18.25 -20.56
N PRO A 43 -24.84 -19.03 -21.12
CA PRO A 43 -26.26 -18.65 -21.22
C PRO A 43 -27.02 -18.52 -19.88
N HIS A 44 -26.40 -18.91 -18.74
CA HIS A 44 -27.10 -19.02 -17.45
C HIS A 44 -26.39 -18.36 -16.25
N TRP A 45 -25.38 -17.51 -16.44
CA TRP A 45 -24.67 -16.90 -15.32
C TRP A 45 -24.95 -15.40 -15.15
N THR A 46 -25.04 -15.01 -13.88
CA THR A 46 -25.31 -13.67 -13.35
C THR A 46 -24.51 -12.60 -14.08
N TRP A 47 -25.19 -11.54 -14.50
CA TRP A 47 -24.56 -10.31 -14.97
C TRP A 47 -23.60 -9.83 -13.87
N ILE A 48 -22.29 -10.04 -14.06
CA ILE A 48 -21.29 -9.34 -13.26
C ILE A 48 -21.58 -7.85 -13.50
N PRO A 49 -21.87 -7.06 -12.45
CA PRO A 49 -22.19 -5.66 -12.64
C PRO A 49 -20.93 -4.98 -13.20
N VAL A 50 -20.94 -4.73 -14.51
CA VAL A 50 -19.82 -4.11 -15.26
C VAL A 50 -19.55 -2.71 -14.75
N VAL A 51 -20.60 -2.03 -14.26
CA VAL A 51 -20.56 -0.66 -13.76
C VAL A 51 -19.52 -0.47 -12.64
N PRO A 52 -19.52 -1.24 -11.53
CA PRO A 52 -18.45 -1.22 -10.52
C PRO A 52 -17.03 -1.35 -11.07
N PHE A 53 -16.78 -2.26 -12.01
CA PHE A 53 -15.46 -2.45 -12.62
C PHE A 53 -15.04 -1.23 -13.45
N VAL A 54 -15.95 -0.68 -14.25
CA VAL A 54 -15.70 0.54 -15.03
C VAL A 54 -15.45 1.73 -14.10
N LEU A 55 -16.25 1.90 -13.05
CA LEU A 55 -16.07 2.97 -12.07
C LEU A 55 -14.73 2.86 -11.33
N ALA A 56 -14.29 1.65 -10.98
CA ALA A 56 -12.97 1.42 -10.39
C ALA A 56 -11.84 1.84 -11.36
N GLY A 57 -11.94 1.43 -12.62
CA GLY A 57 -10.99 1.84 -13.67
C GLY A 57 -10.95 3.35 -13.89
N VAL A 58 -12.12 4.02 -13.91
CA VAL A 58 -12.20 5.48 -14.02
C VAL A 58 -11.55 6.17 -12.83
N LYS A 59 -11.77 5.69 -11.59
CA LYS A 59 -11.13 6.24 -10.39
C LYS A 59 -9.61 6.17 -10.46
N ILE A 60 -9.07 5.06 -10.97
CA ILE A 60 -7.62 4.88 -11.17
C ILE A 60 -7.08 5.89 -12.19
N VAL A 61 -7.73 6.03 -13.34
CA VAL A 61 -7.31 7.01 -14.36
C VAL A 61 -7.37 8.44 -13.81
N LEU A 62 -8.43 8.79 -13.09
CA LEU A 62 -8.57 10.09 -12.43
C LEU A 62 -7.46 10.33 -11.40
N PHE A 63 -7.10 9.32 -10.61
CA PHE A 63 -5.98 9.41 -9.66
C PHE A 63 -4.67 9.76 -10.36
N TYR A 64 -4.36 9.12 -11.49
CA TYR A 64 -3.16 9.42 -12.28
C TYR A 64 -3.20 10.82 -12.90
N ILE A 65 -4.37 11.27 -13.35
CA ILE A 65 -4.55 12.64 -13.87
C ILE A 65 -4.30 13.67 -12.76
N VAL A 66 -4.95 13.52 -11.60
CA VAL A 66 -4.79 14.44 -10.46
C VAL A 66 -3.35 14.43 -9.96
N SER A 67 -2.77 13.25 -9.78
CA SER A 67 -1.37 13.11 -9.36
C SER A 67 -0.40 13.75 -10.35
N GLY A 68 -0.68 13.63 -11.65
CA GLY A 68 0.12 14.24 -12.72
C GLY A 68 0.06 15.76 -12.71
N ILE A 69 -1.13 16.32 -12.44
CA ILE A 69 -1.33 17.77 -12.29
C ILE A 69 -0.58 18.27 -11.05
N VAL A 70 -0.75 17.62 -9.91
CA VAL A 70 -0.09 18.01 -8.65
C VAL A 70 1.43 17.92 -8.78
N LEU A 71 1.94 16.78 -9.26
CA LEU A 71 3.36 16.57 -9.51
C LEU A 71 3.91 17.60 -10.50
N GLY A 72 3.18 17.86 -11.59
CA GLY A 72 3.53 18.87 -12.58
C GLY A 72 3.62 20.27 -11.99
N ALA A 73 2.70 20.65 -11.11
CA ALA A 73 2.72 21.95 -10.44
C ALA A 73 3.92 22.09 -9.47
N VAL A 74 4.19 21.06 -8.68
CA VAL A 74 5.34 21.02 -7.75
C VAL A 74 6.66 21.08 -8.54
N LEU A 75 6.84 20.20 -9.52
CA LEU A 75 8.04 20.16 -10.34
C LEU A 75 8.20 21.42 -11.20
N TYR A 76 7.11 22.08 -11.60
CA TYR A 76 7.17 23.38 -12.27
C TYR A 76 7.85 24.42 -11.36
N ALA A 77 7.43 24.51 -10.09
CA ALA A 77 8.01 25.45 -9.13
C ALA A 77 9.48 25.13 -8.85
N VAL A 78 9.80 23.86 -8.60
CA VAL A 78 11.17 23.39 -8.36
C VAL A 78 12.07 23.65 -9.56
N ALA A 79 11.69 23.21 -10.76
CA ALA A 79 12.47 23.38 -11.98
C ALA A 79 12.65 24.86 -12.35
N ARG A 80 11.66 25.72 -12.08
CA ARG A 80 11.79 27.17 -12.30
C ARG A 80 12.89 27.79 -11.43
N VAL A 81 13.05 27.35 -10.19
CA VAL A 81 14.12 27.82 -9.30
C VAL A 81 15.46 27.19 -9.67
N LEU A 82 15.49 25.89 -9.93
CA LEU A 82 16.73 25.19 -10.32
C LEU A 82 17.29 25.68 -11.67
N ALA A 83 16.42 26.01 -12.61
CA ALA A 83 16.81 26.56 -13.91
C ALA A 83 17.08 28.07 -13.90
N SER A 84 16.78 28.80 -12.80
CA SER A 84 17.03 30.23 -12.76
C SER A 84 18.53 30.55 -12.69
N GLN A 85 18.95 31.57 -13.42
CA GLN A 85 20.30 32.14 -13.40
C GLN A 85 20.24 33.61 -13.00
N ARG A 86 21.27 34.07 -12.28
CA ARG A 86 21.47 35.47 -11.98
C ARG A 86 22.25 36.10 -13.14
N GLN A 87 21.69 37.13 -13.75
CA GLN A 87 22.35 37.92 -14.78
C GLN A 87 23.32 38.94 -14.16
N ALA A 88 24.18 39.54 -14.98
CA ALA A 88 25.18 40.51 -14.54
C ALA A 88 24.57 41.77 -13.91
N ASP A 89 23.34 42.11 -14.27
CA ASP A 89 22.51 43.18 -13.69
C ASP A 89 21.87 42.80 -12.34
N GLY A 90 22.13 41.58 -11.84
CA GLY A 90 21.56 41.05 -10.61
C GLY A 90 20.17 40.44 -10.75
N ALA A 91 19.52 40.53 -11.92
CA ALA A 91 18.18 40.01 -12.17
C ALA A 91 18.16 38.48 -12.30
N TRP A 92 17.11 37.85 -11.79
CA TRP A 92 16.90 36.40 -11.94
C TRP A 92 16.09 36.12 -13.21
N VAL A 93 16.70 35.35 -14.10
CA VAL A 93 16.11 34.95 -15.38
C VAL A 93 15.97 33.44 -15.44
N VAL A 94 14.90 32.97 -16.10
CA VAL A 94 14.67 31.54 -16.36
C VAL A 94 14.70 31.30 -17.88
N PRO A 95 15.85 30.86 -18.42
CA PRO A 95 15.95 30.46 -19.82
C PRO A 95 15.03 29.27 -20.10
N ARG A 96 14.27 29.35 -21.21
CA ARG A 96 13.21 28.37 -21.50
C ARG A 96 13.77 26.97 -21.76
N GLN A 97 14.89 26.87 -22.48
CA GLN A 97 15.56 25.60 -22.76
C GLN A 97 16.05 24.93 -21.48
N ARG A 98 16.78 25.68 -20.63
CA ARG A 98 17.26 25.19 -19.33
C ARG A 98 16.10 24.73 -18.44
N TYR A 99 15.00 25.49 -18.42
CA TYR A 99 13.79 25.10 -17.70
C TYR A 99 13.25 23.75 -18.15
N TYR A 100 13.00 23.56 -19.45
CA TYR A 100 12.40 22.31 -19.93
C TYR A 100 13.33 21.10 -19.75
N VAL A 101 14.64 21.27 -19.91
CA VAL A 101 15.62 20.22 -19.62
C VAL A 101 15.56 19.83 -18.14
N THR A 102 15.60 20.80 -17.23
CA THR A 102 15.50 20.53 -15.79
C THR A 102 14.15 19.93 -15.41
N PHE A 103 13.05 20.41 -15.98
CA PHE A 103 11.70 19.92 -15.69
C PHE A 103 11.50 18.48 -16.17
N ILE A 104 11.88 18.18 -17.41
CA ILE A 104 11.77 16.82 -17.98
C ILE A 104 12.66 15.86 -17.19
N ALA A 105 13.91 16.25 -16.89
CA ALA A 105 14.80 15.44 -16.06
C ALA A 105 14.18 15.18 -14.67
N ALA A 106 13.60 16.19 -14.03
CA ALA A 106 12.95 16.03 -12.73
C ALA A 106 11.73 15.10 -12.80
N VAL A 107 10.90 15.22 -13.85
CA VAL A 107 9.77 14.30 -14.07
C VAL A 107 10.27 12.87 -14.19
N LEU A 108 11.27 12.63 -15.06
CA LEU A 108 11.84 11.29 -15.30
C LEU A 108 12.52 10.71 -14.06
N ILE A 109 13.27 11.51 -13.31
CA ILE A 109 13.93 11.06 -12.07
C ILE A 109 12.89 10.69 -11.03
N VAL A 110 11.86 11.51 -10.83
CA VAL A 110 10.81 11.22 -9.85
C VAL A 110 10.01 10.00 -10.26
N THR A 111 9.56 9.88 -11.52
CA THR A 111 8.85 8.67 -11.97
C THR A 111 9.71 7.41 -11.89
N ALA A 112 11.00 7.48 -12.26
CA ALA A 112 11.91 6.35 -12.17
C ALA A 112 12.17 5.94 -10.72
N TYR A 113 12.42 6.90 -9.82
CA TYR A 113 12.53 6.67 -8.39
C TYR A 113 11.26 6.02 -7.85
N MET A 114 10.10 6.55 -8.22
CA MET A 114 8.82 6.04 -7.78
C MET A 114 8.58 4.60 -8.23
N HIS A 115 8.92 4.30 -9.48
CA HIS A 115 8.83 2.94 -10.00
C HIS A 115 9.79 1.98 -9.29
N ALA A 116 11.06 2.36 -9.14
CA ALA A 116 12.06 1.54 -8.46
C ALA A 116 11.68 1.29 -7.00
N HIS A 117 11.24 2.33 -6.28
CA HIS A 117 10.86 2.21 -4.88
C HIS A 117 9.60 1.35 -4.69
N ALA A 118 8.59 1.48 -5.56
CA ALA A 118 7.41 0.62 -5.53
C ALA A 118 7.75 -0.85 -5.85
N LEU A 119 8.63 -1.09 -6.83
CA LEU A 119 9.15 -2.42 -7.14
C LEU A 119 9.86 -3.06 -5.96
N LEU A 120 10.62 -2.27 -5.20
CA LEU A 120 11.40 -2.73 -4.04
C LEU A 120 10.53 -3.02 -2.80
N LEU A 121 9.47 -2.23 -2.57
CA LEU A 121 8.56 -2.45 -1.44
C LEU A 121 7.55 -3.57 -1.67
N TYR A 122 7.12 -3.76 -2.93
CA TYR A 122 6.04 -4.70 -3.25
C TYR A 122 6.43 -5.72 -4.34
N PRO A 123 7.46 -6.57 -4.11
CA PRO A 123 7.92 -7.60 -5.03
C PRO A 123 6.82 -8.43 -5.67
N ALA A 124 5.95 -8.96 -4.81
CA ALA A 124 5.00 -10.01 -5.13
C ALA A 124 3.93 -9.52 -6.10
N LEU A 125 3.80 -8.20 -6.25
CA LEU A 125 2.81 -7.57 -7.10
C LEU A 125 3.28 -7.34 -8.53
N TYR A 126 4.51 -7.72 -8.90
CA TYR A 126 5.00 -7.64 -10.28
C TYR A 126 5.21 -9.05 -10.85
N ASP A 127 4.38 -9.43 -11.82
CA ASP A 127 4.32 -10.75 -12.48
C ASP A 127 5.57 -11.08 -13.34
N SER A 128 6.66 -10.34 -13.16
CA SER A 128 7.92 -10.46 -13.92
C SER A 128 9.09 -10.75 -12.99
N SER A 129 9.12 -11.98 -12.49
CA SER A 129 10.20 -12.60 -11.71
C SER A 129 11.61 -12.42 -12.31
N TRP A 130 11.75 -12.20 -13.63
CA TRP A 130 13.05 -12.00 -14.28
C TRP A 130 13.64 -10.58 -14.17
N ARG A 131 12.83 -9.54 -13.94
CA ARG A 131 13.34 -8.18 -13.63
C ARG A 131 13.80 -8.08 -12.18
N TRP A 132 13.30 -8.97 -11.32
CA TRP A 132 13.47 -8.99 -9.87
C TRP A 132 14.74 -9.71 -9.42
N ALA A 133 15.20 -10.73 -10.17
CA ALA A 133 16.33 -11.59 -9.77
C ALA A 133 17.65 -10.84 -9.48
N ALA A 134 17.83 -9.62 -10.01
CA ALA A 134 19.08 -8.86 -9.84
C ALA A 134 19.05 -7.79 -8.73
N LEU A 135 17.89 -7.26 -8.32
CA LEU A 135 17.81 -6.01 -7.55
C LEU A 135 17.35 -6.17 -6.10
N ALA A 136 16.85 -7.35 -5.75
CA ALA A 136 15.73 -7.39 -4.84
C ALA A 136 15.90 -8.39 -3.68
N GLY A 137 17.08 -9.02 -3.62
CA GLY A 137 17.47 -9.90 -2.52
C GLY A 137 18.02 -9.20 -1.28
N SER A 138 18.06 -7.86 -1.23
CA SER A 138 18.64 -7.17 -0.06
C SER A 138 17.80 -5.98 0.43
N PRO A 139 17.22 -6.05 1.65
CA PRO A 139 16.62 -4.91 2.34
C PRO A 139 17.52 -3.66 2.39
N THR A 140 18.85 -3.86 2.35
CA THR A 140 19.82 -2.76 2.32
C THR A 140 19.71 -1.90 1.06
N VAL A 141 19.42 -2.49 -0.11
CA VAL A 141 19.26 -1.76 -1.37
C VAL A 141 17.99 -0.92 -1.33
N VAL A 142 16.90 -1.45 -0.76
CA VAL A 142 15.64 -0.73 -0.54
C VAL A 142 15.87 0.49 0.34
N MET A 143 16.54 0.30 1.48
CA MET A 143 16.90 1.38 2.39
C MET A 143 17.83 2.41 1.73
N ALA A 144 18.82 1.96 0.96
CA ALA A 144 19.77 2.83 0.28
C ALA A 144 19.08 3.71 -0.78
N VAL A 145 18.22 3.14 -1.64
CA VAL A 145 17.44 3.90 -2.63
C VAL A 145 16.54 4.92 -1.93
N GLY A 146 15.80 4.49 -0.90
CA GLY A 146 14.95 5.39 -0.11
C GLY A 146 15.74 6.52 0.57
N LEU A 147 16.93 6.23 1.08
CA LEU A 147 17.81 7.23 1.69
C LEU A 147 18.37 8.21 0.66
N LEU A 148 18.84 7.73 -0.50
CA LEU A 148 19.31 8.57 -1.59
C LEU A 148 18.23 9.51 -2.10
N GLY A 149 16.97 9.05 -2.20
CA GLY A 149 15.82 9.89 -2.53
C GLY A 149 15.63 11.03 -1.52
N LYS A 150 15.69 10.72 -0.21
CA LYS A 150 15.60 11.72 0.87
C LYS A 150 16.75 12.73 0.82
N ILE A 151 17.98 12.25 0.61
CA ILE A 151 19.17 13.11 0.48
C ILE A 151 19.02 14.05 -0.72
N ALA A 152 18.57 13.54 -1.88
CA ALA A 152 18.34 14.36 -3.06
C ALA A 152 17.31 15.48 -2.80
N VAL A 153 16.23 15.19 -2.09
CA VAL A 153 15.24 16.22 -1.67
C VAL A 153 15.89 17.28 -0.79
N VAL A 154 16.69 16.88 0.21
CA VAL A 154 17.40 17.84 1.08
C VAL A 154 18.34 18.72 0.27
N ILE A 155 19.12 18.15 -0.66
CA ILE A 155 20.03 18.91 -1.54
C ILE A 155 19.24 19.92 -2.39
N VAL A 156 18.11 19.50 -3.00
CA VAL A 156 17.26 20.41 -3.79
C VAL A 156 16.72 21.54 -2.92
N CYS A 157 16.23 21.24 -1.71
CA CYS A 157 15.77 22.26 -0.77
C CYS A 157 16.89 23.25 -0.41
N LEU A 158 18.10 22.76 -0.12
CA LEU A 158 19.26 23.60 0.18
C LEU A 158 19.61 24.51 -1.00
N ILE A 159 19.62 23.98 -2.24
CA ILE A 159 19.85 24.78 -3.45
C ILE A 159 18.75 25.85 -3.61
N MET A 160 17.49 25.49 -3.38
CA MET A 160 16.36 26.44 -3.47
C MET A 160 16.50 27.55 -2.42
N VAL A 161 16.82 27.20 -1.17
CA VAL A 161 17.08 28.16 -0.10
C VAL A 161 18.27 29.05 -0.45
N GLN A 162 19.36 28.50 -0.95
CA GLN A 162 20.54 29.27 -1.35
C GLN A 162 20.23 30.27 -2.47
N LYS A 163 19.50 29.83 -3.52
CA LYS A 163 19.08 30.71 -4.64
C LYS A 163 18.07 31.78 -4.26
N ARG A 164 17.39 31.62 -3.13
CA ARG A 164 16.38 32.57 -2.62
C ARG A 164 16.74 33.06 -1.21
N ARG A 165 18.03 33.03 -0.85
CA ARG A 165 18.50 33.26 0.53
C ARG A 165 17.96 34.56 1.12
N GLU A 166 18.04 35.66 0.38
CA GLU A 166 17.58 36.97 0.84
C GLU A 166 16.07 36.99 1.11
N THR A 167 15.27 36.43 0.18
CA THR A 167 13.81 36.31 0.34
C THR A 167 13.42 35.40 1.49
N VAL A 168 14.09 34.24 1.62
CA VAL A 168 13.85 33.27 2.69
C VAL A 168 14.23 33.86 4.05
N VAL A 169 15.39 34.50 4.17
CA VAL A 169 15.83 35.16 5.40
C VAL A 169 14.90 36.30 5.79
N ALA A 170 14.47 37.13 4.84
CA ALA A 170 13.51 38.20 5.09
C ALA A 170 12.15 37.64 5.57
N TRP A 171 11.66 36.58 4.95
CA TRP A 171 10.42 35.91 5.34
C TRP A 171 10.52 35.27 6.73
N VAL A 172 11.59 34.52 7.02
CA VAL A 172 11.83 33.92 8.34
C VAL A 172 11.93 35.00 9.40
N ARG A 173 12.66 36.10 9.16
CA ARG A 173 12.74 37.22 10.11
C ARG A 173 11.37 37.86 10.37
N ARG A 174 10.55 38.04 9.33
CA ARG A 174 9.19 38.61 9.43
C ARG A 174 8.23 37.71 10.19
N TRP A 175 8.32 36.40 9.98
CA TRP A 175 7.34 35.43 10.48
C TRP A 175 7.86 34.55 11.62
N LYS A 176 9.09 34.76 12.14
CA LYS A 176 9.71 33.88 13.16
C LYS A 176 8.81 33.56 14.36
N ARG A 177 8.06 34.55 14.85
CA ARG A 177 7.15 34.38 16.00
C ARG A 177 5.93 33.53 15.63
N VAL A 178 5.40 33.70 14.42
CA VAL A 178 4.25 32.94 13.91
C VAL A 178 4.67 31.51 13.59
N VAL A 179 5.85 31.30 13.00
CA VAL A 179 6.42 29.96 12.75
C VAL A 179 6.66 29.25 14.09
N LEU A 180 7.27 29.92 15.07
CA LEU A 180 7.48 29.34 16.39
C LEU A 180 6.16 29.00 17.08
N ALA A 181 5.17 29.90 17.04
CA ALA A 181 3.85 29.65 17.60
C ALA A 181 3.14 28.48 16.90
N ALA A 182 3.23 28.36 15.58
CA ALA A 182 2.68 27.24 14.83
C ALA A 182 3.37 25.92 15.20
N VAL A 183 4.70 25.92 15.33
CA VAL A 183 5.46 24.72 15.76
C VAL A 183 5.07 24.29 17.17
N VAL A 184 4.97 25.25 18.11
CA VAL A 184 4.54 24.96 19.49
C VAL A 184 3.09 24.48 19.53
N LEU A 185 2.20 25.10 18.75
CA LEU A 185 0.80 24.69 18.66
C LEU A 185 0.67 23.28 18.09
N VAL A 186 1.33 22.98 16.97
CA VAL A 186 1.33 21.65 16.36
C VAL A 186 1.93 20.63 17.32
N GLY A 187 3.07 20.95 17.95
CA GLY A 187 3.67 20.08 18.96
C GLY A 187 2.75 19.84 20.17
N GLY A 188 2.03 20.87 20.62
CA GLY A 188 1.05 20.78 21.69
C GLY A 188 -0.19 19.95 21.30
N VAL A 189 -0.73 20.15 20.10
CA VAL A 189 -1.86 19.37 19.57
C VAL A 189 -1.47 17.91 19.39
N VAL A 190 -0.29 17.62 18.82
CA VAL A 190 0.24 16.26 18.69
C VAL A 190 0.46 15.64 20.07
N GLY A 191 1.05 16.37 21.01
CA GLY A 191 1.25 15.90 22.38
C GLY A 191 -0.07 15.59 23.10
N ALA A 192 -1.06 16.47 22.98
CA ALA A 192 -2.40 16.27 23.54
C ALA A 192 -3.11 15.08 22.88
N TRP A 193 -3.03 14.95 21.55
CA TRP A 193 -3.54 13.79 20.81
C TRP A 193 -2.90 12.49 21.32
N CYS A 194 -1.57 12.43 21.39
CA CYS A 194 -0.86 11.25 21.90
C CYS A 194 -1.24 10.90 23.35
N TRP A 195 -1.56 11.90 24.18
CA TRP A 195 -1.98 11.69 25.56
C TRP A 195 -3.42 11.16 25.65
N VAL A 196 -4.36 11.76 24.91
CA VAL A 196 -5.77 11.34 24.86
C VAL A 196 -5.95 10.00 24.14
N SER A 197 -5.13 9.71 23.11
CA SER A 197 -5.14 8.44 22.38
C SER A 197 -4.43 7.30 23.10
N ARG A 198 -3.96 7.49 24.35
CA ARG A 198 -3.49 6.36 25.16
C ARG A 198 -4.67 5.41 25.41
N PRO A 199 -4.54 4.12 25.09
CA PRO A 199 -5.60 3.15 25.39
C PRO A 199 -5.92 3.21 26.89
N ALA A 200 -7.18 3.43 27.24
CA ALA A 200 -7.64 3.45 28.64
C ALA A 200 -7.51 2.08 29.29
N ASP A 201 -7.63 1.01 28.49
CA ASP A 201 -7.58 -0.37 28.93
C ASP A 201 -6.25 -1.01 28.52
N VAL A 202 -5.38 -1.19 29.51
CA VAL A 202 -4.19 -2.03 29.37
C VAL A 202 -4.60 -3.45 29.76
N ASN A 203 -4.67 -4.33 28.77
CA ASN A 203 -4.74 -5.79 28.97
C ASN A 203 -3.68 -6.21 30.01
N ARG A 204 -4.10 -6.89 31.08
CA ARG A 204 -3.19 -7.38 32.14
C ARG A 204 -2.54 -8.74 31.83
N GLY A 205 -3.03 -9.45 30.82
CA GLY A 205 -2.45 -10.69 30.33
C GLY A 205 -1.48 -10.47 29.16
N PRO A 206 -0.92 -11.56 28.59
CA PRO A 206 0.00 -11.46 27.46
C PRO A 206 -0.69 -10.92 26.20
N ASN A 207 0.07 -10.35 25.27
CA ASN A 207 -0.44 -10.08 23.92
C ASN A 207 -0.52 -11.40 23.15
N ILE A 208 -1.67 -11.68 22.54
CA ILE A 208 -1.91 -12.91 21.77
C ILE A 208 -1.94 -12.54 20.29
N ILE A 209 -1.01 -13.11 19.51
CA ILE A 209 -0.92 -12.89 18.07
C ILE A 209 -1.12 -14.25 17.39
N ILE A 210 -2.14 -14.36 16.53
CA ILE A 210 -2.39 -15.54 15.70
C ILE A 210 -1.99 -15.18 14.27
N LEU A 211 -0.88 -15.73 13.81
CA LEU A 211 -0.43 -15.60 12.43
C LEU A 211 -0.96 -16.76 11.60
N GLY A 212 -1.83 -16.48 10.62
CA GLY A 212 -2.33 -17.47 9.69
C GLY A 212 -1.60 -17.41 8.35
N LEU A 213 -1.29 -18.58 7.80
CA LEU A 213 -0.70 -18.73 6.47
C LEU A 213 -1.67 -19.56 5.62
N ASP A 214 -2.12 -19.01 4.49
CA ASP A 214 -3.09 -19.69 3.61
C ASP A 214 -2.38 -20.64 2.64
N ALA A 215 -2.96 -21.82 2.44
CA ALA A 215 -2.46 -22.90 1.59
C ALA A 215 -0.97 -23.25 1.79
N VAL A 216 -0.40 -23.01 2.99
CA VAL A 216 1.00 -23.31 3.27
C VAL A 216 1.21 -24.81 3.40
N ARG A 217 2.27 -25.31 2.77
CA ARG A 217 2.72 -26.68 2.94
C ARG A 217 3.89 -26.71 3.93
N PRO A 218 3.88 -27.58 4.96
CA PRO A 218 4.97 -27.68 5.91
C PRO A 218 6.31 -28.01 5.26
N ASP A 219 6.32 -28.86 4.22
CA ASP A 219 7.53 -29.25 3.50
C ASP A 219 8.12 -28.14 2.60
N HIS A 220 7.48 -26.96 2.55
CA HIS A 220 7.98 -25.75 1.90
C HIS A 220 8.55 -24.70 2.88
N VAL A 221 8.59 -25.02 4.18
CA VAL A 221 9.23 -24.21 5.22
C VAL A 221 10.68 -24.67 5.38
N SER A 222 11.64 -23.74 5.35
CA SER A 222 13.07 -24.03 5.40
C SER A 222 13.47 -24.81 6.66
N ALA A 223 13.02 -24.38 7.84
CA ALA A 223 13.25 -25.10 9.09
C ALA A 223 12.60 -26.50 9.17
N LEU A 224 11.64 -26.82 8.30
CA LEU A 224 10.89 -28.09 8.31
C LEU A 224 11.31 -29.07 7.20
N GLY A 225 12.46 -28.83 6.54
CA GLY A 225 13.03 -29.77 5.55
C GLY A 225 13.22 -29.19 4.16
N TYR A 226 12.64 -28.02 3.84
CA TYR A 226 12.72 -27.47 2.48
C TYR A 226 14.13 -27.05 2.10
N GLU A 227 14.87 -26.44 3.03
CA GLU A 227 16.25 -26.00 2.77
C GLU A 227 17.17 -27.21 2.59
N GLN A 228 17.02 -28.24 3.42
CA GLN A 228 17.80 -29.47 3.32
C GLN A 228 17.52 -30.20 2.00
N ALA A 229 16.27 -30.20 1.53
CA ALA A 229 15.87 -30.86 0.28
C ALA A 229 16.31 -30.09 -0.98
N THR A 230 16.37 -28.77 -0.93
CA THR A 230 16.53 -27.93 -2.14
C THR A 230 17.78 -27.05 -2.16
N GLY A 231 18.45 -26.89 -1.02
CA GLY A 231 19.52 -25.91 -0.82
C GLY A 231 19.05 -24.45 -0.81
N ARG A 232 17.74 -24.19 -0.67
CA ARG A 232 17.15 -22.84 -0.70
C ARG A 232 16.51 -22.46 0.63
N GLN A 233 16.93 -21.32 1.18
CA GLN A 233 16.29 -20.71 2.33
C GLN A 233 15.16 -19.76 1.87
N THR A 234 13.91 -20.12 2.15
CA THR A 234 12.70 -19.39 1.73
C THR A 234 11.98 -18.71 2.88
N THR A 235 12.20 -19.15 4.13
CA THR A 235 11.47 -18.67 5.31
C THR A 235 12.35 -18.14 6.45
N PRO A 236 13.42 -17.35 6.19
CA PRO A 236 14.44 -17.02 7.19
C PRO A 236 13.92 -16.31 8.45
N ASN A 237 12.85 -15.51 8.34
CA ASN A 237 12.24 -14.85 9.50
C ASN A 237 11.36 -15.81 10.32
N LEU A 238 10.66 -16.73 9.66
CA LEU A 238 9.88 -17.76 10.33
C LEU A 238 10.82 -18.77 11.00
N ASP A 239 11.91 -19.15 10.34
CA ASP A 239 12.92 -20.06 10.89
C ASP A 239 13.49 -19.49 12.20
N ARG A 240 13.88 -18.20 12.21
CA ARG A 240 14.33 -17.51 13.42
C ARG A 240 13.27 -17.47 14.52
N PHE A 241 12.00 -17.26 14.15
CA PHE A 241 10.91 -17.30 15.13
C PHE A 241 10.75 -18.70 15.74
N LEU A 242 10.97 -19.75 14.93
CA LEU A 242 10.87 -21.13 15.38
C LEU A 242 12.01 -21.53 16.33
N GLU A 243 13.18 -20.87 16.29
CA GLU A 243 14.30 -21.12 17.22
C GLU A 243 13.90 -20.94 18.70
N ASP A 244 13.04 -19.96 18.97
CA ASP A 244 12.54 -19.63 20.32
C ASP A 244 11.09 -20.12 20.55
N SER A 245 10.59 -21.03 19.73
CA SER A 245 9.20 -21.51 19.77
C SER A 245 9.05 -23.01 20.02
N ILE A 246 7.86 -23.42 20.46
CA ILE A 246 7.47 -24.84 20.48
C ILE A 246 6.80 -25.17 19.14
N ALA A 247 7.44 -26.03 18.34
CA ALA A 247 6.91 -26.47 17.06
C ALA A 247 6.18 -27.82 17.18
N PHE A 248 4.91 -27.86 16.76
CA PHE A 248 4.13 -29.08 16.65
C PHE A 248 4.22 -29.64 15.22
N THR A 249 4.92 -30.76 15.03
CA THR A 249 5.11 -31.39 13.71
C THR A 249 3.88 -32.17 13.23
N ASN A 250 2.96 -32.48 14.13
CA ASN A 250 1.70 -33.18 13.87
C ASN A 250 0.51 -32.27 14.21
N ALA A 251 0.37 -31.16 13.49
CA ALA A 251 -0.74 -30.21 13.62
C ALA A 251 -1.75 -30.42 12.48
N PHE A 252 -3.00 -30.78 12.83
CA PHE A 252 -4.04 -31.13 11.86
C PHE A 252 -5.21 -30.15 11.91
N VAL A 253 -5.85 -29.93 10.76
CA VAL A 253 -7.11 -29.20 10.65
C VAL A 253 -8.28 -30.18 10.54
N PRO A 254 -9.46 -29.89 11.13
CA PRO A 254 -10.63 -30.77 11.03
C PRO A 254 -11.17 -30.96 9.61
N LEU A 255 -10.97 -29.98 8.73
CA LEU A 255 -11.42 -30.00 7.34
C LEU A 255 -10.47 -29.14 6.50
N ALA A 256 -9.89 -29.70 5.43
CA ALA A 256 -8.92 -29.02 4.57
C ALA A 256 -9.58 -27.95 3.65
N ARG A 257 -10.18 -26.94 4.28
CA ARG A 257 -10.86 -25.78 3.67
C ARG A 257 -10.59 -24.55 4.52
N THR A 258 -10.26 -23.42 3.89
CA THR A 258 -9.81 -22.20 4.57
C THR A 258 -10.87 -21.66 5.53
N GLY A 259 -12.12 -21.52 5.07
CA GLY A 259 -13.24 -21.00 5.86
C GLY A 259 -13.50 -21.83 7.12
N PRO A 260 -13.87 -23.12 6.97
CA PRO A 260 -14.12 -24.02 8.08
C PRO A 260 -12.93 -24.17 9.05
N SER A 261 -11.69 -24.22 8.55
CA SER A 261 -10.49 -24.35 9.42
C SER A 261 -10.36 -23.18 10.37
N TRP A 262 -10.50 -21.95 9.87
CA TRP A 262 -10.42 -20.75 10.70
C TRP A 262 -11.55 -20.66 11.72
N VAL A 263 -12.78 -21.04 11.35
CA VAL A 263 -13.88 -21.07 12.32
C VAL A 263 -13.64 -22.15 13.38
N SER A 264 -13.07 -23.30 13.02
CA SER A 264 -12.64 -24.31 14.00
C SER A 264 -11.56 -23.78 14.95
N ILE A 265 -10.55 -23.06 14.44
CA ILE A 265 -9.50 -22.41 15.25
C ILE A 265 -10.10 -21.44 16.26
N LEU A 266 -11.05 -20.60 15.82
CA LEU A 266 -11.63 -19.58 16.66
C LEU A 266 -12.64 -20.13 17.66
N THR A 267 -13.34 -21.20 17.34
CA THR A 267 -14.40 -21.74 18.21
C THR A 267 -13.94 -22.92 19.08
N GLY A 268 -12.79 -23.52 18.76
CA GLY A 268 -12.34 -24.79 19.33
C GLY A 268 -13.28 -25.96 19.04
N CYS A 269 -14.16 -25.84 18.04
CA CYS A 269 -15.20 -26.81 17.72
C CYS A 269 -14.97 -27.42 16.33
N PHE A 270 -15.46 -28.65 16.12
CA PHE A 270 -15.47 -29.27 14.79
C PHE A 270 -16.55 -28.67 13.86
N PRO A 271 -16.39 -28.75 12.53
CA PRO A 271 -17.36 -28.25 11.54
C PRO A 271 -18.84 -28.60 11.76
N PRO A 272 -19.19 -29.82 12.22
CA PRO A 272 -20.59 -30.14 12.51
C PRO A 272 -21.20 -29.28 13.63
N LYS A 273 -20.40 -28.84 14.60
CA LYS A 273 -20.85 -28.07 15.78
C LYS A 273 -20.94 -26.58 15.50
N HIS A 274 -20.01 -26.01 14.74
CA HIS A 274 -20.02 -24.59 14.40
C HIS A 274 -20.74 -24.26 13.07
N GLY A 275 -21.23 -25.26 12.33
CA GLY A 275 -22.09 -25.08 11.15
C GLY A 275 -21.35 -24.76 9.84
N HIS A 276 -20.19 -24.10 9.89
CA HIS A 276 -19.35 -23.87 8.69
C HIS A 276 -18.77 -25.15 8.11
N ARG A 277 -19.20 -25.52 6.91
CA ARG A 277 -18.74 -26.74 6.21
C ARG A 277 -18.17 -26.51 4.82
N CYS A 278 -18.30 -25.31 4.27
CA CYS A 278 -17.77 -24.93 2.97
C CYS A 278 -17.24 -23.51 3.00
N ASP A 279 -16.32 -23.21 2.08
CA ASP A 279 -15.94 -21.83 1.78
C ASP A 279 -17.11 -21.11 1.09
N LEU A 280 -17.10 -19.78 1.09
CA LEU A 280 -18.14 -18.96 0.46
C LEU A 280 -19.57 -19.23 0.98
N ALA A 281 -19.70 -19.69 2.22
CA ALA A 281 -20.99 -19.92 2.85
C ALA A 281 -21.86 -18.64 2.78
N PRO A 282 -23.20 -18.78 2.61
CA PRO A 282 -24.12 -17.64 2.71
C PRO A 282 -23.94 -16.92 4.04
N LYS A 283 -24.15 -15.60 4.08
CA LYS A 283 -23.91 -14.78 5.28
C LYS A 283 -24.69 -15.30 6.49
N GLU A 284 -25.90 -15.79 6.26
CA GLU A 284 -26.80 -16.35 7.27
C GLU A 284 -26.22 -17.60 7.95
N SER A 285 -25.27 -18.28 7.28
CA SER A 285 -24.57 -19.47 7.79
C SER A 285 -23.15 -19.15 8.27
N ARG A 286 -22.72 -17.87 8.27
CA ARG A 286 -21.37 -17.47 8.65
C ARG A 286 -21.16 -17.23 10.13
N LEU A 287 -22.22 -17.06 10.91
CA LEU A 287 -22.08 -16.88 12.34
C LEU A 287 -22.19 -18.23 13.04
N PRO A 288 -21.14 -18.69 13.73
CA PRO A 288 -21.20 -19.93 14.49
C PRO A 288 -22.13 -19.73 15.69
N PRO A 289 -22.94 -20.75 16.06
CA PRO A 289 -23.83 -20.69 17.23
C PRO A 289 -23.07 -20.82 18.57
N VAL A 290 -21.75 -20.70 18.55
CA VAL A 290 -20.85 -20.91 19.69
C VAL A 290 -19.91 -19.70 19.82
N ALA A 291 -19.54 -19.39 21.06
CA ALA A 291 -18.61 -18.29 21.33
C ALA A 291 -17.23 -18.55 20.72
N THR A 292 -16.63 -17.51 20.14
CA THR A 292 -15.28 -17.53 19.59
C THR A 292 -14.24 -17.16 20.65
N LEU A 293 -12.98 -17.48 20.40
CA LEU A 293 -11.82 -17.06 21.17
C LEU A 293 -11.78 -15.54 21.30
N ALA A 294 -12.04 -14.82 20.20
CA ALA A 294 -12.08 -13.37 20.20
C ALA A 294 -13.18 -12.83 21.13
N SER A 295 -14.39 -13.41 21.08
CA SER A 295 -15.49 -13.01 21.99
C SER A 295 -15.19 -13.31 23.46
N HIS A 296 -14.45 -14.39 23.76
CA HIS A 296 -14.00 -14.69 25.12
C HIS A 296 -12.93 -13.70 25.60
N LEU A 297 -11.95 -13.38 24.75
CA LEU A 297 -10.88 -12.43 25.08
C LEU A 297 -11.43 -11.02 25.31
N GLN A 298 -12.43 -10.57 24.53
CA GLN A 298 -13.11 -9.29 24.76
C GLN A 298 -13.71 -9.21 26.17
N LYS A 299 -14.36 -10.28 26.65
CA LYS A 299 -14.91 -10.33 28.03
C LYS A 299 -13.84 -10.22 29.11
N LEU A 300 -12.58 -10.53 28.77
CA LEU A 300 -11.42 -10.41 29.66
C LEU A 300 -10.68 -9.05 29.51
N GLY A 301 -11.24 -8.11 28.74
CA GLY A 301 -10.67 -6.77 28.55
C GLY A 301 -9.59 -6.70 27.47
N TYR A 302 -9.48 -7.70 26.58
CA TYR A 302 -8.57 -7.63 25.44
C TYR A 302 -9.19 -6.79 24.31
N SER A 303 -8.35 -5.96 23.69
CA SER A 303 -8.64 -5.39 22.36
C SER A 303 -8.42 -6.47 21.31
N THR A 304 -9.46 -6.81 20.55
CA THR A 304 -9.41 -7.86 19.52
C THR A 304 -9.44 -7.25 18.13
N SER A 305 -8.44 -7.58 17.31
CA SER A 305 -8.32 -7.08 15.94
C SER A 305 -8.09 -8.24 14.98
N PHE A 306 -8.68 -8.15 13.79
CA PHE A 306 -8.52 -9.10 12.70
C PHE A 306 -8.08 -8.38 11.43
N PHE A 307 -7.06 -8.91 10.77
CA PHE A 307 -6.48 -8.37 9.54
C PHE A 307 -6.34 -9.51 8.55
N ILE A 308 -6.80 -9.32 7.32
CA ILE A 308 -6.59 -10.26 6.22
C ILE A 308 -6.48 -9.51 4.90
N ASP A 309 -5.53 -9.90 4.06
CA ASP A 309 -5.30 -9.26 2.75
C ASP A 309 -6.34 -9.68 1.68
N ASN A 310 -7.09 -10.76 1.93
CA ASN A 310 -8.06 -11.32 1.00
C ASN A 310 -9.28 -11.93 1.71
N SER A 311 -10.50 -11.54 1.29
CA SER A 311 -11.76 -12.06 1.86
C SER A 311 -12.54 -13.03 0.99
N ASN A 312 -11.91 -13.61 -0.02
CA ASN A 312 -12.54 -14.53 -0.95
C ASN A 312 -12.99 -15.83 -0.29
N PHE A 313 -12.13 -16.44 0.54
CA PHE A 313 -12.38 -17.76 1.13
C PHE A 313 -12.59 -17.71 2.65
N MET A 314 -12.31 -16.56 3.26
CA MET A 314 -12.55 -16.28 4.67
C MET A 314 -12.84 -14.79 4.86
N SER A 315 -13.93 -14.47 5.52
CA SER A 315 -14.26 -13.11 5.93
C SER A 315 -14.74 -13.13 7.36
N MET A 316 -14.38 -12.13 8.16
CA MET A 316 -14.92 -11.95 9.49
C MET A 316 -16.12 -11.01 9.49
N ASP A 317 -17.13 -11.43 10.23
CA ASP A 317 -18.26 -10.59 10.62
C ASP A 317 -18.00 -10.03 12.03
N PRO A 318 -18.38 -8.77 12.34
CA PRO A 318 -18.17 -8.16 13.66
C PRO A 318 -18.70 -9.01 14.83
N GLU A 319 -19.80 -9.73 14.60
CA GLU A 319 -20.44 -10.62 15.55
C GLU A 319 -19.55 -11.82 15.96
N MET A 320 -18.45 -12.07 15.24
CA MET A 320 -17.41 -13.05 15.62
C MET A 320 -16.53 -12.58 16.80
N GLY A 321 -16.74 -11.37 17.34
CA GLY A 321 -16.05 -10.90 18.55
C GLY A 321 -14.73 -10.16 18.29
N PHE A 322 -14.58 -9.55 17.11
CA PHE A 322 -13.47 -8.65 16.79
C PHE A 322 -13.92 -7.19 16.86
N SER A 323 -13.27 -6.39 17.72
CA SER A 323 -13.56 -4.96 17.86
C SER A 323 -13.05 -4.13 16.68
N HIS A 324 -12.04 -4.63 15.98
CA HIS A 324 -11.49 -4.02 14.78
C HIS A 324 -11.31 -5.09 13.71
N ILE A 325 -11.83 -4.84 12.51
CA ILE A 325 -11.68 -5.74 11.37
C ILE A 325 -11.18 -4.91 10.20
N GLU A 326 -10.06 -5.32 9.63
CA GLU A 326 -9.51 -4.76 8.41
C GLU A 326 -9.40 -5.86 7.36
N GLN A 327 -10.34 -5.85 6.41
CA GLN A 327 -10.46 -6.87 5.37
C GLN A 327 -11.10 -6.26 4.11
N PRO A 328 -10.84 -6.80 2.90
CA PRO A 328 -11.60 -6.41 1.70
C PRO A 328 -13.07 -6.81 1.81
N ASP A 329 -14.00 -6.10 1.15
CA ASP A 329 -15.41 -6.54 1.21
C ASP A 329 -15.55 -7.91 0.51
N PRO A 330 -16.23 -8.89 1.13
CA PRO A 330 -16.41 -10.22 0.55
C PRO A 330 -17.53 -10.21 -0.50
N ASN A 331 -17.29 -9.62 -1.66
CA ASN A 331 -18.25 -9.56 -2.77
C ASN A 331 -17.64 -10.00 -4.11
N VAL A 332 -18.51 -10.30 -5.09
CA VAL A 332 -18.10 -10.83 -6.41
C VAL A 332 -17.21 -9.86 -7.19
N VAL A 333 -17.35 -8.55 -6.98
CA VAL A 333 -16.53 -7.54 -7.64
C VAL A 333 -15.10 -7.63 -7.12
N TRP A 334 -14.93 -7.68 -5.79
CA TRP A 334 -13.62 -7.84 -5.16
C TRP A 334 -13.00 -9.21 -5.42
N PHE A 335 -13.82 -10.27 -5.40
CA PHE A 335 -13.40 -11.60 -5.82
C PHE A 335 -12.81 -11.54 -7.24
N GLY A 336 -13.52 -10.93 -8.20
CA GLY A 336 -13.02 -10.75 -9.56
C GLY A 336 -11.75 -9.89 -9.62
N LEU A 337 -11.70 -8.76 -8.91
CA LEU A 337 -10.54 -7.87 -8.89
C LEU A 337 -9.28 -8.54 -8.32
N SER A 338 -9.43 -9.46 -7.36
CA SER A 338 -8.29 -10.20 -6.78
C SER A 338 -7.53 -11.07 -7.78
N PHE A 339 -8.16 -11.48 -8.89
CA PHE A 339 -7.50 -12.21 -9.97
C PHE A 339 -6.72 -11.32 -10.94
N PHE A 340 -6.81 -9.99 -10.80
CA PHE A 340 -6.10 -9.04 -11.65
C PHE A 340 -5.05 -8.31 -10.82
N PRO A 341 -3.76 -8.67 -10.95
CA PRO A 341 -2.71 -7.87 -10.37
C PRO A 341 -2.71 -6.52 -11.10
N LEU A 342 -3.20 -5.50 -10.40
CA LEU A 342 -3.10 -4.11 -10.80
C LEU A 342 -1.68 -3.66 -10.47
N HIS A 343 -0.80 -3.65 -11.46
CA HIS A 343 0.59 -3.18 -11.42
C HIS A 343 0.69 -1.64 -11.40
N LEU A 344 -0.21 -0.97 -10.68
CA LEU A 344 -0.43 0.47 -10.68
C LEU A 344 0.66 1.26 -9.95
N VAL A 345 1.85 1.38 -10.55
CA VAL A 345 3.07 2.01 -9.98
C VAL A 345 2.84 3.28 -9.14
N PHE A 346 1.99 4.20 -9.58
CA PHE A 346 1.73 5.45 -8.86
C PHE A 346 0.65 5.33 -7.77
N TYR A 347 -0.25 4.36 -7.92
CA TYR A 347 -1.25 4.02 -6.90
C TYR A 347 -0.58 3.49 -5.64
N TYR A 348 0.61 2.88 -5.75
CA TYR A 348 1.43 2.44 -4.61
C TYR A 348 1.89 3.59 -3.72
N TYR A 349 1.99 4.82 -4.21
CA TYR A 349 2.27 5.99 -3.36
C TYR A 349 1.03 6.48 -2.60
N GLY A 350 -0.15 5.96 -2.95
CA GLY A 350 -1.34 5.99 -2.13
C GLY A 350 -1.36 4.91 -1.04
N LEU A 351 -0.54 3.86 -1.14
CA LEU A 351 -0.51 2.82 -0.11
C LEU A 351 -0.12 3.41 1.22
N ASN A 352 -0.83 2.97 2.25
CA ASN A 352 -0.59 3.41 3.61
C ASN A 352 -0.84 4.90 3.85
N ASN A 353 -1.70 5.55 3.05
CA ASN A 353 -2.19 6.90 3.37
C ASN A 353 -3.67 7.11 3.05
N PRO A 354 -4.32 8.10 3.68
CA PRO A 354 -5.76 8.35 3.51
C PRO A 354 -6.17 8.62 2.07
N ILE A 355 -5.30 9.24 1.25
CA ILE A 355 -5.60 9.56 -0.14
C ILE A 355 -5.68 8.27 -0.95
N GLY A 356 -4.71 7.36 -0.81
CA GLY A 356 -4.80 6.07 -1.48
C GLY A 356 -6.01 5.28 -1.00
N PHE A 357 -6.28 5.20 0.30
CA PHE A 357 -7.47 4.50 0.81
C PHE A 357 -8.79 5.05 0.27
N TYR A 358 -8.87 6.33 -0.08
CA TYR A 358 -10.06 6.90 -0.73
C TYR A 358 -10.25 6.36 -2.17
N TYR A 359 -9.18 6.29 -2.95
CA TYR A 359 -9.21 5.73 -4.31
C TYR A 359 -9.19 4.19 -4.32
N ALA A 360 -8.81 3.60 -3.20
CA ALA A 360 -8.41 2.22 -3.04
C ALA A 360 -8.76 1.64 -1.65
N PRO A 361 -10.04 1.56 -1.24
CA PRO A 361 -10.37 1.11 0.11
C PRO A 361 -9.78 -0.27 0.46
N MET A 362 -9.64 -1.15 -0.54
CA MET A 362 -9.01 -2.48 -0.40
C MET A 362 -7.59 -2.45 0.18
N LEU A 363 -6.85 -1.35 -0.03
CA LEU A 363 -5.47 -1.25 0.43
C LEU A 363 -5.35 -1.16 1.94
N ARG A 364 -6.42 -0.77 2.65
CA ARG A 364 -6.45 -0.78 4.11
C ARG A 364 -6.08 -2.15 4.66
N ALA A 365 -6.67 -3.19 4.09
CA ALA A 365 -6.45 -4.56 4.53
C ALA A 365 -5.04 -5.13 4.26
N ILE A 366 -4.22 -4.43 3.46
CA ILE A 366 -2.89 -4.87 3.02
C ILE A 366 -1.79 -3.92 3.56
N ALA A 367 -2.18 -2.78 4.14
CA ALA A 367 -1.31 -1.69 4.54
C ALA A 367 -0.92 -1.79 6.01
#